data_AF-A0A9P0MH27-F1
#
_entry.id   AF-A0A9P0MH27-F1
#
_cell.length_a   1.000
_cell.length_b   1.000
_cell.length_c   1.000
_cell.angle_alpha   90.00
_cell.angle_beta   90.00
_cell.angle_gamma   90.00
#
_symmetry.space_group_name_H-M   'P 1'
#
loop_
_entity.id
_entity.type
_entity.pdbx_description
1 polymer ?
#
loop_
_entity_poly.entity_id
_entity_poly.type
_entity_poly.pdbx_seq_one_letter_code
_entity_poly.pdbx_strand_id
1 'polypeptide(L)'
;MAGNEGGHGAIVRNRDLIDVWIEAPRGNRKQVVYEKILSLIDITDEPSKHLKSNIMKCSQLFGLKMANKWQKVGQSRNRLLQNQVYWLNKIIQVYRINNDSESRDEEQEPPCRSVGRPRVPFEEASKNTKRRRVAELTTDRSANELQFAVNVVSGSNHSEVSPQIFSFSTAEALALMVDLDISVRGPENNAIVEGNKKRIQAEFRAKLSLIVDKPKPGYGSSNDGNTARIFFHNPQTSSDITGVDRELIEKFAIILGV
;
A
#
# COMPACT_ATOMS: atom_id res chain seq x y z
N MET A 1 -32.43 -27.42 40.13
CA MET A 1 -31.50 -26.39 40.65
C MET A 1 -30.10 -26.94 40.38
N ALA A 2 -29.19 -26.34 39.63
CA ALA A 2 -29.01 -24.95 39.25
C ALA A 2 -28.74 -24.82 37.73
N GLY A 3 -29.13 -23.68 37.19
CA GLY A 3 -29.06 -23.35 35.77
C GLY A 3 -27.65 -23.06 35.30
N ASN A 4 -27.48 -23.33 34.01
CA ASN A 4 -26.34 -23.06 33.17
C ASN A 4 -26.05 -21.53 33.14
N GLU A 5 -25.05 -21.06 33.89
CA GLU A 5 -24.56 -19.67 33.78
C GLU A 5 -23.75 -19.51 32.49
N GLY A 6 -24.48 -19.23 31.41
CA GLY A 6 -23.87 -18.79 30.15
C GLY A 6 -23.21 -17.44 30.36
N GLY A 7 -21.88 -17.41 30.44
CA GLY A 7 -21.06 -16.20 30.43
C GLY A 7 -21.47 -15.30 29.26
N HIS A 8 -22.19 -14.23 29.56
CA HIS A 8 -22.60 -13.22 28.60
C HIS A 8 -21.35 -12.42 28.20
N GLY A 9 -20.63 -12.89 27.18
CA GLY A 9 -19.59 -12.09 26.54
C GLY A 9 -20.22 -10.79 26.05
N ALA A 10 -19.88 -9.67 26.68
CA ALA A 10 -20.56 -8.42 26.43
C ALA A 10 -20.36 -7.97 24.98
N ILE A 11 -21.47 -7.82 24.25
CA ILE A 11 -21.48 -7.53 22.83
C ILE A 11 -21.46 -6.02 22.63
N VAL A 12 -20.30 -5.47 22.26
CA VAL A 12 -20.18 -4.05 21.92
C VAL A 12 -20.63 -3.82 20.47
N ARG A 13 -21.63 -2.97 20.24
CA ARG A 13 -22.07 -2.58 18.89
C ARG A 13 -21.62 -1.14 18.60
N ASN A 14 -21.51 -0.80 17.32
CA ASN A 14 -21.15 0.56 16.90
C ASN A 14 -22.14 1.62 17.40
N ARG A 15 -23.43 1.25 17.54
CA ARG A 15 -24.46 2.15 18.09
C ARG A 15 -24.17 2.63 19.51
N ASP A 16 -23.52 1.80 20.32
CA ASP A 16 -23.29 2.08 21.75
C ASP A 16 -22.17 3.12 21.97
N LEU A 17 -21.44 3.43 20.89
CA LEU A 17 -20.29 4.35 20.90
C LEU A 17 -20.57 5.68 20.19
N ILE A 18 -21.72 5.83 19.54
CA ILE A 18 -22.05 7.03 18.75
C ILE A 18 -22.10 8.27 19.65
N ASP A 19 -22.91 8.20 20.70
CA ASP A 19 -23.24 9.37 21.51
C ASP A 19 -21.98 9.89 22.21
N VAL A 20 -21.21 8.95 22.76
CA VAL A 20 -19.89 9.20 23.35
C VAL A 20 -18.92 9.87 22.36
N TRP A 21 -18.93 9.47 21.10
CA TRP A 21 -18.05 10.05 20.08
C TRP A 21 -18.51 11.44 19.61
N ILE A 22 -19.83 11.69 19.56
CA ILE A 22 -20.41 12.97 19.16
C ILE A 22 -20.14 14.03 20.24
N GLU A 23 -20.37 13.67 21.51
CA GLU A 23 -20.21 14.56 22.67
C GLU A 23 -18.73 14.86 22.97
N ALA A 24 -17.82 13.97 22.59
CA ALA A 24 -16.39 14.14 22.85
C ALA A 24 -15.73 15.20 21.93
N PRO A 25 -14.79 16.01 22.49
CA PRO A 25 -13.99 16.96 21.71
C PRO A 25 -13.07 16.23 20.74
N ARG A 26 -12.80 16.85 19.58
CA ARG A 26 -12.12 16.21 18.43
C ARG A 26 -10.79 15.53 18.79
N GLY A 27 -10.00 16.10 19.71
CA GLY A 27 -8.71 15.53 20.15
C GLY A 27 -8.83 14.25 20.98
N ASN A 28 -9.92 14.08 21.72
CA ASN A 28 -10.06 13.01 22.71
C ASN A 28 -11.02 11.89 22.29
N ARG A 29 -11.72 12.03 21.16
CA ARG A 29 -12.71 11.05 20.68
C ARG A 29 -12.24 9.60 20.70
N LYS A 30 -10.98 9.34 20.34
CA LYS A 30 -10.41 7.98 20.37
C LYS A 30 -10.30 7.42 21.79
N GLN A 31 -9.98 8.26 22.77
CA GLN A 31 -9.77 7.88 24.17
C GLN A 31 -11.11 7.65 24.86
N VAL A 32 -12.09 8.52 24.64
CA VAL A 32 -13.43 8.37 25.23
C VAL A 32 -14.14 7.12 24.67
N VAL A 33 -13.96 6.83 23.37
CA VAL A 33 -14.47 5.58 22.79
C VAL A 33 -13.76 4.36 23.39
N TYR A 34 -12.44 4.43 23.61
CA TYR A 34 -11.68 3.35 24.26
C TYR A 34 -12.20 3.05 25.68
N GLU A 35 -12.40 4.08 26.49
CA GLU A 35 -12.94 3.96 27.85
C GLU A 35 -14.37 3.40 27.83
N LYS A 36 -15.18 3.83 26.86
CA LYS A 36 -16.54 3.28 26.71
C LYS A 36 -16.50 1.79 26.35
N ILE A 37 -15.63 1.38 25.42
CA ILE A 37 -15.48 -0.04 25.07
C ILE A 37 -15.02 -0.85 26.30
N LEU A 38 -14.09 -0.34 27.10
CA LEU A 38 -13.69 -0.99 28.35
C LEU A 38 -14.86 -1.15 29.32
N SER A 39 -15.65 -0.09 29.53
CA SER A 39 -16.82 -0.14 30.40
C SER A 39 -17.90 -1.11 29.93
N LEU A 40 -17.94 -1.42 28.63
CA LEU A 40 -18.92 -2.32 28.04
C LEU A 40 -18.47 -3.78 28.05
N ILE A 41 -17.19 -4.07 28.33
CA ILE A 41 -16.64 -5.44 28.33
C ILE A 41 -16.54 -5.99 29.76
N ASP A 42 -16.92 -5.21 30.77
CA ASP A 42 -16.90 -5.59 32.20
C ASP A 42 -15.56 -6.21 32.63
N ILE A 43 -14.45 -5.67 32.15
CA ILE A 43 -13.12 -6.10 32.58
C ILE A 43 -12.83 -5.41 33.92
N THR A 44 -13.01 -6.14 35.01
CA THR A 44 -12.75 -5.69 36.38
C THR A 44 -11.27 -5.62 36.75
N ASP A 45 -10.39 -6.30 35.99
CA ASP A 45 -8.93 -6.32 36.20
C ASP A 45 -8.18 -5.49 35.15
N GLU A 46 -6.92 -5.14 35.45
CA GLU A 46 -6.01 -4.46 34.52
C GLU A 46 -5.94 -5.21 33.17
N PRO A 47 -6.47 -4.65 32.06
CA PRO A 47 -6.54 -5.39 30.81
C PRO A 47 -5.13 -5.68 30.29
N SER A 48 -4.93 -6.89 29.76
CA SER A 48 -3.63 -7.28 29.22
C SER A 48 -3.12 -6.26 28.20
N LYS A 49 -1.79 -6.08 28.11
CA LYS A 49 -1.17 -5.13 27.17
C LYS A 49 -1.66 -5.32 25.73
N HIS A 50 -1.87 -6.57 25.33
CA HIS A 50 -2.41 -6.92 24.01
C HIS A 50 -3.87 -6.47 23.84
N LEU A 51 -4.71 -6.70 24.85
CA LEU A 51 -6.12 -6.29 24.85
C LEU A 51 -6.26 -4.77 24.82
N LYS A 52 -5.48 -4.04 25.62
CA LYS A 52 -5.40 -2.56 25.57
C LYS A 52 -5.05 -2.07 24.15
N SER A 53 -4.06 -2.69 23.50
CA SER A 53 -3.67 -2.36 22.12
C SER A 53 -4.80 -2.62 21.11
N ASN A 54 -5.49 -3.75 21.23
CA ASN A 54 -6.58 -4.12 20.31
C ASN A 54 -7.79 -3.20 20.45
N ILE A 55 -8.19 -2.87 21.69
CA ILE A 55 -9.29 -1.93 21.95
C ILE A 55 -8.91 -0.54 21.43
N MET A 56 -7.66 -0.11 21.60
CA MET A 56 -7.18 1.16 21.07
C MET A 56 -7.27 1.21 19.54
N LYS A 57 -6.84 0.15 18.84
CA LYS A 57 -6.99 0.03 17.37
C LYS A 57 -8.46 0.07 16.95
N CYS A 58 -9.33 -0.66 17.66
CA CYS A 58 -10.77 -0.65 17.38
C CYS A 58 -11.36 0.75 17.53
N SER A 59 -10.98 1.47 18.57
CA SER A 59 -11.43 2.84 18.85
C SER A 59 -11.01 3.83 17.75
N GLN A 60 -9.77 3.70 17.25
CA GLN A 60 -9.28 4.51 16.14
C GLN A 60 -10.04 4.21 14.84
N LEU A 61 -10.21 2.92 14.49
CA LEU A 61 -10.93 2.50 13.29
C LEU A 61 -12.40 2.91 13.33
N PHE A 62 -13.04 2.81 14.50
CA PHE A 62 -14.39 3.30 14.71
C PHE A 62 -14.46 4.81 14.45
N GLY A 63 -13.58 5.60 15.06
CA GLY A 63 -13.57 7.06 14.90
C GLY A 63 -13.39 7.51 13.46
N LEU A 64 -12.50 6.85 12.70
CA LEU A 64 -12.30 7.13 11.27
C LEU A 64 -13.55 6.81 10.43
N LYS A 65 -14.16 5.64 10.65
CA LYS A 65 -15.38 5.23 9.94
C LYS A 65 -16.57 6.12 10.31
N MET A 66 -16.67 6.48 11.58
CA MET A 66 -17.70 7.37 12.10
C MET A 66 -17.58 8.76 11.50
N ALA A 67 -16.38 9.36 11.46
CA ALA A 67 -16.16 10.67 10.84
C ALA A 67 -16.59 10.71 9.37
N ASN A 68 -16.20 9.70 8.58
CA ASN A 68 -16.58 9.61 7.17
C ASN A 68 -18.10 9.49 6.99
N LYS A 69 -18.78 8.70 7.83
CA LYS A 69 -20.24 8.54 7.77
C LYS A 69 -20.96 9.80 8.27
N TRP A 70 -20.45 10.42 9.32
CA TRP A 70 -20.97 11.67 9.88
C TRP A 70 -20.97 12.80 8.87
N GLN A 71 -19.87 12.94 8.11
CA GLN A 71 -19.76 13.93 7.05
C GLN A 71 -20.73 13.67 5.90
N LYS A 72 -20.86 12.41 5.45
CA LYS A 72 -21.77 12.02 4.36
C LYS A 72 -23.24 12.32 4.65
N VAL A 73 -23.62 12.30 5.92
CA VAL A 73 -25.01 12.46 6.36
C VAL A 73 -25.31 13.90 6.80
N GLY A 74 -24.36 14.82 6.60
CA GLY A 74 -24.52 16.23 6.94
C GLY A 74 -24.59 16.49 8.44
N GLN A 75 -23.90 15.66 9.24
CA GLN A 75 -23.80 15.83 10.70
C GLN A 75 -25.15 15.75 11.46
N SER A 76 -26.14 15.06 10.88
CA SER A 76 -27.43 14.84 11.54
C SER A 76 -27.50 13.44 12.16
N ARG A 77 -27.67 13.40 13.49
CA ARG A 77 -27.81 12.15 14.27
C ARG A 77 -28.96 11.28 13.75
N ASN A 78 -30.15 11.86 13.59
CA ASN A 78 -31.34 11.13 13.16
C ASN A 78 -31.16 10.52 11.77
N ARG A 79 -30.57 11.28 10.83
CA ARG A 79 -30.27 10.77 9.49
C ARG A 79 -29.21 9.67 9.51
N LEU A 80 -28.23 9.73 10.43
CA LEU A 80 -27.22 8.67 10.57
C LEU A 80 -27.87 7.37 11.06
N LEU A 81 -28.73 7.46 12.08
CA LEU A 81 -29.46 6.31 12.63
C LEU A 81 -30.33 5.64 11.56
N GLN A 82 -30.99 6.42 10.71
CA GLN A 82 -31.84 5.90 9.63
C GLN A 82 -31.05 5.32 8.45
N ASN A 83 -29.97 5.99 8.02
CA ASN A 83 -29.27 5.62 6.79
C ASN A 83 -28.19 4.54 6.99
N GLN A 84 -27.76 4.28 8.23
CA GLN A 84 -26.61 3.41 8.53
C GLN A 84 -26.94 2.29 9.52
N VAL A 85 -28.22 1.88 9.64
CA VAL A 85 -28.69 0.84 10.56
C VAL A 85 -27.82 -0.42 10.55
N TYR A 86 -27.48 -0.93 9.36
CA TYR A 86 -26.63 -2.12 9.22
C TYR A 86 -25.24 -1.93 9.86
N TRP A 87 -24.61 -0.78 9.62
CA TRP A 87 -23.29 -0.51 10.20
C TRP A 87 -23.37 -0.30 11.71
N LEU A 88 -24.45 0.30 12.20
CA LEU A 88 -24.68 0.56 13.62
C LEU A 88 -24.90 -0.71 14.45
N ASN A 89 -25.57 -1.70 13.87
CA ASN A 89 -25.80 -3.00 14.50
C ASN A 89 -24.61 -3.96 14.35
N LYS A 90 -23.55 -3.56 13.63
CA LYS A 90 -22.35 -4.38 13.50
C LYS A 90 -21.61 -4.47 14.83
N ILE A 91 -21.34 -5.71 15.24
CA ILE A 91 -20.60 -6.05 16.46
C ILE A 91 -19.12 -5.71 16.26
N ILE A 92 -18.52 -5.09 17.27
CA ILE A 92 -17.09 -4.81 17.34
C ILE A 92 -16.42 -6.07 17.91
N GLN A 93 -15.66 -6.76 17.06
CA GLN A 93 -14.92 -7.94 17.46
C GLN A 93 -13.61 -7.51 18.13
N VAL A 94 -13.63 -7.38 19.45
CA VAL A 94 -12.44 -7.00 20.24
C VAL A 94 -11.45 -8.16 20.39
N TYR A 95 -11.93 -9.41 20.33
CA TYR A 95 -11.14 -10.63 20.57
C TYR A 95 -10.65 -11.36 19.31
N ARG A 96 -11.05 -10.94 18.11
CA ARG A 96 -10.77 -11.68 16.88
C ARG A 96 -9.68 -11.01 16.05
N ILE A 97 -8.46 -11.09 16.56
CA ILE A 97 -7.26 -11.16 15.72
C ILE A 97 -6.50 -12.39 16.22
N ASN A 98 -6.89 -13.56 15.72
CA ASN A 98 -6.14 -14.79 15.95
C ASN A 98 -4.71 -14.58 15.41
N ASN A 99 -3.73 -14.74 16.29
CA ASN A 99 -2.63 -15.70 16.15
C ASN A 99 -2.38 -16.20 14.73
N ASP A 100 -1.48 -15.52 14.00
CA ASP A 100 -0.55 -16.16 13.06
C ASP A 100 0.84 -16.26 13.72
N SER A 101 0.89 -16.69 14.98
CA SER A 101 2.14 -16.83 15.73
C SER A 101 1.98 -17.81 16.88
N GLU A 102 1.84 -19.09 16.58
CA GLU A 102 2.07 -20.13 17.58
C GLU A 102 2.63 -21.38 16.89
N SER A 103 3.95 -21.38 16.68
CA SER A 103 4.86 -22.46 17.10
C SER A 103 6.26 -22.16 16.58
N ARG A 104 7.15 -21.73 17.47
CA ARG A 104 8.56 -22.16 17.58
C ARG A 104 9.27 -21.25 18.58
N ASP A 105 9.31 -21.73 19.81
CA ASP A 105 10.41 -21.43 20.71
C ASP A 105 11.66 -22.08 20.14
N GLU A 106 12.66 -21.27 19.83
CA GLU A 106 14.08 -21.55 20.04
C GLU A 106 14.85 -20.24 19.83
N GLU A 107 15.67 -19.88 20.82
CA GLU A 107 16.52 -18.69 20.85
C GLU A 107 17.45 -18.63 19.64
N GLN A 108 17.11 -17.81 18.65
CA GLN A 108 18.08 -17.21 17.73
C GLN A 108 17.68 -15.74 17.49
N GLU A 109 18.69 -14.87 17.54
CA GLU A 109 18.69 -13.42 17.26
C GLU A 109 17.55 -12.95 16.32
N PRO A 110 16.91 -11.80 16.61
CA PRO A 110 15.64 -11.43 15.97
C PRO A 110 15.79 -11.29 14.45
N PRO A 111 15.17 -12.16 13.62
CA PRO A 111 15.15 -11.93 12.19
C PRO A 111 14.26 -10.71 11.94
N CYS A 112 14.81 -9.71 11.27
CA CYS A 112 14.11 -8.51 10.83
C CYS A 112 12.76 -8.87 10.19
N ARG A 113 11.68 -8.74 10.95
CA ARG A 113 10.31 -8.96 10.47
C ARG A 113 9.93 -7.79 9.56
N SER A 114 10.29 -7.86 8.28
CA SER A 114 9.76 -6.92 7.29
C SER A 114 8.31 -7.27 6.99
N VAL A 115 7.38 -6.66 7.72
CA VAL A 115 5.95 -6.70 7.40
C VAL A 115 5.75 -5.94 6.09
N GLY A 116 5.46 -6.67 5.01
CA GLY A 116 5.21 -6.11 3.69
C GLY A 116 5.18 -7.19 2.61
N ARG A 117 4.63 -6.84 1.43
CA ARG A 117 4.57 -7.69 0.23
C ARG A 117 5.88 -8.45 0.04
N PRO A 118 5.85 -9.76 -0.28
CA PRO A 118 7.06 -10.56 -0.49
C PRO A 118 8.07 -9.78 -1.34
N ARG A 119 9.32 -9.69 -0.86
CA ARG A 119 10.37 -9.00 -1.60
C ARG A 119 10.58 -9.77 -2.90
N VAL A 120 10.23 -9.12 -4.01
CA VAL A 120 10.54 -9.62 -5.35
C VAL A 120 12.05 -9.91 -5.42
N PRO A 121 12.47 -11.06 -6.00
CA PRO A 121 13.87 -11.41 -6.23
C PRO A 121 14.63 -10.23 -6.85
N PHE A 122 15.94 -10.12 -6.58
CA PHE A 122 16.69 -8.97 -7.03
C PHE A 122 16.60 -8.83 -8.56
N GLU A 123 16.66 -9.95 -9.28
CA GLU A 123 16.60 -10.09 -10.74
C GLU A 123 15.32 -9.49 -11.32
N GLU A 124 14.18 -9.76 -10.67
CA GLU A 124 12.84 -9.33 -11.08
C GLU A 124 12.45 -7.95 -10.55
N ALA A 125 13.24 -7.36 -9.64
CA ALA A 125 12.93 -6.08 -9.04
C ALA A 125 13.10 -4.92 -10.04
N SER A 126 12.28 -3.87 -9.88
CA SER A 126 12.40 -2.64 -10.67
C SER A 126 13.79 -2.01 -10.50
N LYS A 127 14.28 -1.29 -11.53
CA LYS A 127 15.58 -0.61 -11.49
C LYS A 127 15.74 0.27 -10.25
N ASN A 128 14.70 0.99 -9.83
CA ASN A 128 14.72 1.84 -8.64
C ASN A 128 14.84 1.02 -7.34
N THR A 129 14.17 -0.12 -7.26
CA THR A 129 14.29 -1.03 -6.12
C THR A 129 15.69 -1.65 -6.05
N LYS A 130 16.26 -2.03 -7.19
CA LYS A 130 17.66 -2.51 -7.29
C LYS A 130 18.64 -1.45 -6.79
N ARG A 131 18.53 -0.20 -7.29
CA ARG A 131 19.36 0.94 -6.86
C ARG A 131 19.26 1.19 -5.36
N ARG A 132 18.05 1.19 -4.79
CA ARG A 132 17.86 1.36 -3.34
C ARG A 132 18.52 0.24 -2.53
N ARG A 133 18.34 -1.01 -2.95
CA ARG A 133 18.97 -2.17 -2.28
C ARG A 133 20.50 -2.13 -2.36
N VAL A 134 21.06 -1.73 -3.50
CA VAL A 134 22.51 -1.54 -3.65
C VAL A 134 23.00 -0.40 -2.76
N ALA A 135 22.28 0.73 -2.73
CA ALA A 135 22.60 1.84 -1.86
C ALA A 135 22.61 1.43 -0.37
N GLU A 136 21.59 0.67 0.07
CA GLU A 136 21.51 0.08 1.42
C GLU A 136 22.75 -0.80 1.71
N LEU A 137 23.19 -1.62 0.76
CA LEU A 137 24.39 -2.48 0.92
C LEU A 137 25.70 -1.69 0.96
N THR A 138 25.76 -0.51 0.32
CA THR A 138 26.94 0.36 0.29
C THR A 138 26.98 1.39 1.42
N THR A 139 25.91 1.52 2.22
CA THR A 139 25.82 2.61 3.23
C THR A 139 26.82 2.39 4.36
N ASP A 140 27.05 1.13 4.75
CA ASP A 140 27.86 0.78 5.91
C ASP A 140 29.18 0.08 5.54
N ARG A 141 29.51 -0.04 4.24
CA ARG A 141 30.65 -0.85 3.75
C ARG A 141 31.62 -0.03 2.92
N SER A 142 32.92 -0.25 3.13
CA SER A 142 33.97 0.40 2.34
C SER A 142 34.14 -0.23 0.95
N ALA A 143 34.65 0.53 -0.01
CA ALA A 143 34.86 0.06 -1.37
C ALA A 143 35.77 -1.19 -1.44
N ASN A 144 36.78 -1.27 -0.56
CA ASN A 144 37.74 -2.37 -0.52
C ASN A 144 37.10 -3.67 -0.01
N GLU A 145 36.20 -3.60 0.98
CA GLU A 145 35.47 -4.77 1.50
C GLU A 145 34.51 -5.36 0.46
N LEU A 146 33.87 -4.49 -0.33
CA LEU A 146 32.99 -4.92 -1.42
C LEU A 146 33.78 -5.57 -2.55
N GLN A 147 34.94 -5.03 -2.91
CA GLN A 147 35.84 -5.65 -3.91
C GLN A 147 36.35 -7.01 -3.43
N PHE A 148 36.74 -7.11 -2.16
CA PHE A 148 37.17 -8.38 -1.58
C PHE A 148 36.05 -9.43 -1.61
N ALA A 149 34.84 -9.06 -1.22
CA ALA A 149 33.68 -9.95 -1.28
C ALA A 149 33.38 -10.44 -2.71
N VAL A 150 33.51 -9.57 -3.71
CA VAL A 150 33.36 -9.93 -5.13
C VAL A 150 34.44 -10.91 -5.57
N ASN A 151 35.70 -10.69 -5.17
CA ASN A 151 36.82 -11.58 -5.50
C ASN A 151 36.68 -12.96 -4.85
N VAL A 152 36.19 -13.01 -3.61
CA VAL A 152 35.90 -14.27 -2.89
C VAL A 152 34.77 -15.05 -3.55
N VAL A 153 33.70 -14.37 -3.97
CA VAL A 153 32.54 -15.01 -4.65
C VAL A 153 32.90 -15.43 -6.08
N SER A 154 33.76 -14.69 -6.77
CA SER A 154 34.20 -15.00 -8.13
C SER A 154 35.25 -16.11 -8.19
N GLY A 155 35.71 -16.61 -7.05
CA GLY A 155 36.67 -17.73 -6.99
C GLY A 155 38.07 -17.38 -7.51
N SER A 156 38.42 -16.11 -7.62
CA SER A 156 39.69 -15.66 -8.21
C SER A 156 40.81 -15.67 -7.17
N ASN A 157 41.21 -16.86 -6.72
CA ASN A 157 42.54 -17.07 -6.17
C ASN A 157 43.50 -17.30 -7.34
N HIS A 158 44.08 -16.25 -7.92
CA HIS A 158 45.46 -16.27 -8.42
C HIS A 158 45.91 -14.92 -8.98
N SER A 159 47.16 -14.63 -8.65
CA SER A 159 48.12 -13.76 -9.33
C SER A 159 48.08 -13.84 -10.87
N GLU A 160 48.35 -12.67 -11.48
CA GLU A 160 48.84 -12.46 -12.86
C GLU A 160 48.02 -13.04 -14.04
N VAL A 161 47.22 -12.19 -14.69
CA VAL A 161 47.01 -12.25 -16.16
C VAL A 161 46.83 -10.83 -16.74
N SER A 162 47.54 -10.59 -17.85
CA SER A 162 47.69 -9.35 -18.63
C SER A 162 46.41 -8.68 -19.18
N PRO A 163 46.46 -7.38 -19.51
CA PRO A 163 45.29 -6.53 -19.74
C PRO A 163 44.97 -6.37 -21.24
N GLN A 164 44.06 -7.18 -21.80
CA GLN A 164 43.46 -6.87 -23.11
C GLN A 164 42.03 -7.41 -23.24
N ILE A 165 41.13 -6.98 -22.36
CA ILE A 165 39.70 -6.86 -22.67
C ILE A 165 39.29 -5.57 -21.97
N PHE A 166 38.77 -4.58 -22.72
CA PHE A 166 38.38 -3.25 -22.22
C PHE A 166 37.64 -3.36 -20.88
N SER A 167 38.38 -3.22 -19.78
CA SER A 167 37.85 -3.22 -18.43
C SER A 167 37.35 -1.80 -18.21
N PHE A 168 36.13 -1.51 -18.66
CA PHE A 168 35.45 -0.33 -18.18
C PHE A 168 35.46 -0.42 -16.66
N SER A 169 36.09 0.55 -16.03
CA SER A 169 36.01 0.73 -14.58
C SER A 169 34.53 0.74 -14.20
N THR A 170 34.17 0.21 -13.04
CA THR A 170 32.79 0.31 -12.53
C THR A 170 32.30 1.75 -12.52
N ALA A 171 33.20 2.73 -12.35
CA ALA A 171 32.89 4.14 -12.49
C ALA A 171 32.58 4.57 -13.93
N GLU A 172 33.29 4.05 -14.94
CA GLU A 172 33.06 4.36 -16.35
C GLU A 172 31.79 3.69 -16.89
N ALA A 173 31.51 2.45 -16.47
CA ALA A 173 30.25 1.78 -16.76
C ALA A 173 29.06 2.51 -16.12
N LEU A 174 29.22 3.00 -14.88
CA LEU A 174 28.20 3.84 -14.22
C LEU A 174 28.03 5.19 -14.92
N ALA A 175 29.12 5.83 -15.36
CA ALA A 175 29.07 7.10 -16.09
C ALA A 175 28.30 6.94 -17.42
N LEU A 176 28.62 5.91 -18.22
CA LEU A 176 27.88 5.59 -19.43
C LEU A 176 26.41 5.28 -19.16
N MET A 177 26.10 4.55 -18.09
CA MET A 177 24.72 4.21 -17.74
C MET A 177 23.92 5.42 -17.24
N VAL A 178 24.58 6.37 -16.56
CA VAL A 178 23.98 7.64 -16.14
C VAL A 178 23.77 8.56 -17.34
N ASP A 179 24.72 8.65 -18.26
CA ASP A 179 24.59 9.44 -19.49
C ASP A 179 23.46 8.91 -20.40
N LEU A 180 23.29 7.59 -20.49
CA LEU A 180 22.15 6.95 -21.17
C LEU A 180 20.79 7.26 -20.49
N ASP A 181 20.73 7.19 -19.15
CA ASP A 181 19.51 7.52 -18.39
C ASP A 181 19.17 9.04 -18.45
N ILE A 182 20.18 9.90 -18.53
CA ILE A 182 20.04 11.35 -18.72
C ILE A 182 19.56 11.65 -20.14
N SER A 183 20.08 10.95 -21.16
CA SER A 183 19.62 11.10 -22.55
C SER A 183 18.14 10.76 -22.71
N VAL A 184 17.63 9.71 -22.06
CA VAL A 184 16.17 9.38 -22.05
C VAL A 184 15.35 10.47 -21.34
N ARG A 185 15.95 11.27 -20.46
CA ARG A 185 15.35 12.41 -19.74
C ARG A 185 15.75 13.78 -20.31
N GLY A 186 16.34 13.81 -21.50
CA GLY A 186 16.72 15.05 -22.18
C GLY A 186 15.50 15.94 -22.43
N PRO A 187 15.68 17.28 -22.45
CA PRO A 187 14.59 18.22 -22.74
C PRO A 187 13.92 17.93 -24.09
N GLU A 188 14.66 17.41 -25.09
CA GLU A 188 14.10 16.95 -26.35
C GLU A 188 13.07 15.81 -26.18
N ASN A 189 13.34 14.86 -25.29
CA ASN A 189 12.45 13.72 -25.05
C ASN A 189 11.22 14.12 -24.24
N ASN A 190 11.34 15.10 -23.35
CA ASN A 190 10.20 15.62 -22.58
C ASN A 190 9.14 16.26 -23.50
N ALA A 191 9.57 17.02 -24.51
CA ALA A 191 8.65 17.63 -25.48
C ALA A 191 7.91 16.58 -26.32
N ILE A 192 8.60 15.53 -26.76
CA ILE A 192 8.01 14.41 -27.51
C ILE A 192 7.00 13.66 -26.63
N VAL A 193 7.35 13.39 -25.37
CA VAL A 193 6.47 12.71 -24.41
C VAL A 193 5.23 13.56 -24.10
N GLU A 194 5.38 14.88 -23.90
CA GLU A 194 4.26 15.77 -23.65
C GLU A 194 3.35 15.89 -24.89
N GLY A 195 3.93 15.96 -26.09
CA GLY A 195 3.20 15.95 -27.35
C GLY A 195 2.37 14.68 -27.54
N ASN A 196 2.99 13.52 -27.34
CA ASN A 196 2.30 12.22 -27.42
C ASN A 196 1.20 12.08 -26.36
N LYS A 197 1.45 12.55 -25.14
CA LYS A 197 0.45 12.58 -24.07
C LYS A 197 -0.77 13.40 -24.46
N LYS A 198 -0.56 14.61 -25.00
CA LYS A 198 -1.67 15.49 -25.46
C LYS A 198 -2.44 14.84 -26.61
N ARG A 199 -1.76 14.22 -27.58
CA ARG A 199 -2.39 13.47 -28.68
C ARG A 199 -3.30 12.37 -28.16
N ILE A 200 -2.78 11.49 -27.30
CA ILE A 200 -3.52 10.37 -26.73
C ILE A 200 -4.75 10.87 -25.94
N GLN A 201 -4.59 11.90 -25.11
CA GLN A 201 -5.70 12.49 -24.36
C GLN A 201 -6.79 13.07 -25.27
N ALA A 202 -6.42 13.72 -26.38
CA ALA A 202 -7.35 14.26 -27.34
C ALA A 202 -8.11 13.16 -28.08
N GLU A 203 -7.42 12.10 -28.52
CA GLU A 203 -8.04 10.97 -29.21
C GLU A 203 -9.00 10.17 -28.32
N PHE A 204 -8.66 9.93 -27.06
CA PHE A 204 -9.59 9.31 -26.10
C PHE A 204 -10.83 10.15 -25.87
N ARG A 205 -10.68 11.48 -25.82
CA ARG A 205 -11.81 12.40 -25.69
C ARG A 205 -12.68 12.42 -26.95
N ALA A 206 -12.08 12.33 -28.14
CA ALA A 206 -12.82 12.37 -29.40
C ALA A 206 -13.53 11.05 -29.71
N LYS A 207 -12.84 9.91 -29.59
CA LYS A 207 -13.36 8.60 -30.00
C LYS A 207 -14.22 7.94 -28.91
N LEU A 208 -13.85 8.08 -27.64
CA LEU A 208 -14.48 7.37 -26.53
C LEU A 208 -15.14 8.31 -25.51
N SER A 209 -15.20 9.62 -25.80
CA SER A 209 -15.70 10.65 -24.87
C SER A 209 -15.05 10.57 -23.47
N LEU A 210 -13.80 10.11 -23.42
CA LEU A 210 -13.12 9.75 -22.18
C LEU A 210 -12.05 10.79 -21.81
N ILE A 211 -12.04 11.21 -20.55
CA ILE A 211 -11.01 12.12 -20.01
C ILE A 211 -9.99 11.28 -19.26
N VAL A 212 -8.78 11.18 -19.81
CA VAL A 212 -7.71 10.33 -19.28
C VAL A 212 -6.56 11.23 -18.81
N ASP A 213 -5.93 10.82 -17.71
CA ASP A 213 -4.67 11.37 -17.17
C ASP A 213 -4.68 12.90 -16.94
N LYS A 214 -5.84 13.44 -16.53
CA LYS A 214 -5.96 14.81 -16.01
C LYS A 214 -5.95 14.80 -14.48
N PRO A 215 -5.15 15.65 -13.82
CA PRO A 215 -5.13 15.77 -12.36
C PRO A 215 -6.49 16.28 -11.84
N LYS A 216 -6.95 15.70 -10.74
CA LYS A 216 -8.17 16.13 -10.02
C LYS A 216 -7.78 17.02 -8.83
N PRO A 217 -8.57 18.06 -8.49
CA PRO A 217 -8.31 18.88 -7.31
C PRO A 217 -8.39 18.04 -6.03
N GLY A 218 -7.45 18.24 -5.11
CA GLY A 218 -7.33 17.47 -3.86
C GLY A 218 -6.32 16.32 -3.95
N TYR A 219 -6.56 15.33 -4.82
CA TYR A 219 -5.62 14.23 -5.11
C TYR A 219 -6.14 13.34 -6.26
N GLY A 220 -5.23 12.69 -6.99
CA GLY A 220 -5.54 11.68 -8.00
C GLY A 220 -5.68 12.21 -9.43
N SER A 221 -6.06 11.32 -10.35
CA SER A 221 -6.27 11.65 -11.76
C SER A 221 -7.64 11.20 -12.26
N SER A 222 -7.95 11.55 -13.51
CA SER A 222 -9.18 11.15 -14.20
C SER A 222 -9.19 9.66 -14.59
N ASN A 223 -8.15 8.91 -14.24
CA ASN A 223 -8.06 7.47 -14.42
C ASN A 223 -8.73 6.75 -13.24
N ASP A 224 -10.05 6.85 -13.16
CA ASP A 224 -10.83 6.09 -12.17
C ASP A 224 -11.33 4.76 -12.75
N GLY A 225 -12.05 3.99 -11.94
CA GLY A 225 -12.54 2.67 -12.34
C GLY A 225 -13.50 2.70 -13.53
N ASN A 226 -14.20 3.83 -13.77
CA ASN A 226 -15.05 3.95 -14.96
C ASN A 226 -14.19 4.12 -16.22
N THR A 227 -13.15 4.96 -16.14
CA THR A 227 -12.16 5.12 -17.19
C THR A 227 -11.48 3.80 -17.54
N ALA A 228 -11.08 3.02 -16.53
CA ALA A 228 -10.47 1.70 -16.74
C ALA A 228 -11.43 0.73 -17.45
N ARG A 229 -12.70 0.64 -17.03
CA ARG A 229 -13.70 -0.23 -17.70
C ARG A 229 -13.90 0.15 -19.16
N ILE A 230 -14.07 1.43 -19.46
CA ILE A 230 -14.28 1.89 -20.85
C ILE A 230 -13.03 1.63 -21.70
N PHE A 231 -11.83 1.79 -21.14
CA PHE A 231 -10.57 1.49 -21.81
C PHE A 231 -10.46 0.00 -22.19
N PHE A 232 -10.76 -0.92 -21.27
CA PHE A 232 -10.67 -2.36 -21.51
C PHE A 232 -11.86 -2.93 -22.30
N HIS A 233 -13.01 -2.26 -22.30
CA HIS A 233 -14.19 -2.68 -23.08
C HIS A 233 -13.98 -2.57 -24.60
N ASN A 234 -13.15 -1.62 -25.06
CA ASN A 234 -12.85 -1.39 -26.47
C ASN A 234 -11.35 -1.57 -26.75
N PRO A 235 -10.81 -2.79 -26.67
CA PRO A 235 -9.36 -3.04 -26.77
C PRO A 235 -8.78 -2.61 -28.12
N GLN A 236 -9.55 -2.74 -29.21
CA GLN A 236 -9.15 -2.26 -30.54
C GLN A 236 -8.91 -0.75 -30.54
N THR A 237 -9.91 0.03 -30.14
CA THR A 237 -9.80 1.50 -30.12
C THR A 237 -8.72 1.98 -29.16
N SER A 238 -8.58 1.33 -28.00
CA SER A 238 -7.52 1.64 -27.04
C SER A 238 -6.13 1.33 -27.60
N SER A 239 -5.97 0.23 -28.32
CA SER A 239 -4.75 -0.13 -29.05
C SER A 239 -4.42 0.93 -30.10
N ASP A 240 -5.37 1.29 -30.95
CA ASP A 240 -5.19 2.27 -32.02
C ASP A 240 -4.75 3.64 -31.49
N ILE A 241 -5.32 4.08 -30.36
CA ILE A 241 -5.00 5.38 -29.76
C ILE A 241 -3.61 5.37 -29.11
N THR A 242 -3.32 4.33 -28.32
CA THR A 242 -2.11 4.25 -27.49
C THR A 242 -0.89 3.70 -28.23
N GLY A 243 -1.10 2.99 -29.33
CA GLY A 243 -0.07 2.21 -30.02
C GLY A 243 0.38 0.96 -29.27
N VAL A 244 -0.34 0.57 -28.21
CA VAL A 244 -0.07 -0.66 -27.44
C VAL A 244 -0.72 -1.83 -28.16
N ASP A 245 -0.05 -2.97 -28.18
CA ASP A 245 -0.57 -4.19 -28.80
C ASP A 245 -1.96 -4.58 -28.24
N ARG A 246 -2.89 -4.90 -29.13
CA ARG A 246 -4.28 -5.24 -28.80
C ARG A 246 -4.35 -6.49 -27.94
N GLU A 247 -3.58 -7.53 -28.28
CA GLU A 247 -3.61 -8.81 -27.57
C GLU A 247 -3.14 -8.63 -26.13
N LEU A 248 -2.17 -7.75 -25.91
CA LEU A 248 -1.73 -7.35 -24.58
C LEU A 248 -2.85 -6.70 -23.76
N ILE A 249 -3.61 -5.77 -24.35
CA ILE A 249 -4.75 -5.11 -23.67
C ILE A 249 -5.82 -6.14 -23.29
N GLU A 250 -6.13 -7.09 -24.19
CA GLU A 250 -7.12 -8.15 -23.95
C GLU A 250 -6.71 -9.08 -22.82
N LYS A 251 -5.44 -9.51 -22.80
CA LYS A 251 -4.90 -10.31 -21.70
C LYS A 251 -5.01 -9.59 -20.35
N PHE A 252 -4.73 -8.29 -20.33
CA PHE A 252 -4.89 -7.49 -19.11
C PHE A 252 -6.35 -7.36 -18.67
N ALA A 253 -7.29 -7.19 -19.61
CA ALA A 253 -8.71 -7.16 -19.28
C ALA A 253 -9.17 -8.45 -18.58
N ILE A 254 -8.76 -9.60 -19.11
CA ILE A 254 -9.05 -10.93 -18.53
C ILE A 254 -8.45 -11.07 -17.13
N ILE A 255 -7.17 -10.74 -16.95
CA ILE A 255 -6.48 -10.88 -15.66
C ILE A 255 -7.10 -9.98 -14.59
N LEU A 256 -7.48 -8.76 -14.96
CA LEU A 256 -8.05 -7.79 -14.03
C LEU A 256 -9.55 -8.04 -13.75
N GLY A 257 -10.20 -8.94 -14.51
CA GLY A 257 -11.63 -9.21 -14.39
C GLY A 257 -12.50 -7.98 -14.68
N VAL A 258 -12.06 -7.16 -15.64
CA VAL A 258 -12.70 -5.89 -16.03
C VAL A 258 -13.56 -6.08 -17.27
#